data_AF-A0A9E4W518-F1
#
_entry.id   AF-A0A9E4W518-F1
#
_cell.length_a   1.000
_cell.length_b   1.000
_cell.length_c   1.000
_cell.angle_alpha   90.00
_cell.angle_beta   90.00
_cell.angle_gamma   90.00
#
_symmetry.space_group_name_H-M   'P 1'
#
loop_
_entity.id
_entity.type
_entity.pdbx_description
1 polymer ?
#
loop_
_entity_poly.entity_id
_entity_poly.type
_entity_poly.pdbx_seq_one_letter_code
_entity_poly.pdbx_strand_id
1 'polypeptide(L)'
;MNTPAAALVPMEQRKTGDVENITFLIGEGSEATFTVEEQISRLPLPNDAVARTTALSGELHLDGRPSVIRIDLHQLSSDQRLRDRYVRDRMFPNDPIATFAVTELGKLPDGFTD
;
A
#
# COMPACT_ATOMS: atom_id res chain seq x y z
N MET A 1 7.14 33.80 15.63
CA MET A 1 5.76 33.39 15.34
C MET A 1 5.68 31.90 15.61
N ASN A 2 5.06 31.50 16.72
CA ASN A 2 4.95 30.10 17.11
C ASN A 2 3.67 29.55 16.51
N THR A 3 3.78 28.63 15.54
CA THR A 3 2.65 27.85 15.05
C THR A 3 2.16 26.97 16.22
N PRO A 4 0.86 27.00 16.59
CA PRO A 4 0.38 26.11 17.64
C PRO A 4 0.41 24.67 17.12
N ALA A 5 0.99 23.77 17.92
CA ALA A 5 0.82 22.34 17.71
C ALA A 5 -0.68 22.03 17.85
N ALA A 6 -1.27 21.39 16.84
CA ALA A 6 -2.65 20.93 16.92
C ALA A 6 -2.80 20.00 18.12
N ALA A 7 -3.73 20.32 19.02
CA ALA A 7 -4.00 19.52 20.20
C ALA A 7 -4.54 18.15 19.75
N LEU A 8 -3.83 17.07 20.11
CA LEU A 8 -4.29 15.70 19.90
C LEU A 8 -5.55 15.50 20.74
N VAL A 9 -6.71 15.35 20.10
CA VAL A 9 -7.95 14.95 20.78
C VAL A 9 -7.75 13.56 21.40
N PRO A 10 -7.96 13.40 22.72
CA PRO A 10 -7.92 12.09 23.37
C PRO A 10 -8.88 11.11 22.69
N MET A 11 -8.45 9.85 22.51
CA MET A 11 -9.20 8.83 21.79
C MET A 11 -10.62 8.57 22.37
N GLU A 12 -10.84 8.86 23.66
CA GLU A 12 -12.12 8.65 24.37
C GLU A 12 -13.28 9.57 23.93
N GLN A 13 -13.07 10.56 23.05
CA GLN A 13 -14.13 11.51 22.65
C GLN A 13 -14.52 11.49 21.16
N ARG A 14 -13.94 10.59 20.35
CA ARG A 14 -14.27 10.54 18.91
C ARG A 14 -15.63 9.89 18.69
N LYS A 15 -16.46 10.52 17.85
CA LYS A 15 -17.70 9.91 17.38
C LYS A 15 -17.37 8.89 16.29
N THR A 16 -18.21 7.87 16.12
CA THR A 16 -18.09 6.95 15.00
C THR A 16 -18.04 7.73 13.68
N GLY A 17 -17.00 7.52 12.88
CA GLY A 17 -16.77 8.24 11.63
C GLY A 17 -15.99 9.56 11.76
N ASP A 18 -15.54 9.93 12.95
CA ASP A 18 -14.60 11.04 13.16
C ASP A 18 -13.17 10.57 12.87
N VAL A 19 -12.68 10.91 11.68
CA VAL A 19 -11.37 10.52 11.17
C VAL A 19 -10.37 11.68 11.11
N GLU A 20 -10.73 12.83 11.69
CA GLU A 20 -9.86 14.01 11.69
C GLU A 20 -8.52 13.69 12.36
N ASN A 21 -7.42 13.98 11.66
CA ASN A 21 -6.06 13.72 12.12
C ASN A 21 -5.71 12.24 12.39
N ILE A 22 -6.54 11.28 11.96
CA ILE A 22 -6.20 9.86 12.05
C ILE A 22 -5.21 9.50 10.94
N THR A 23 -4.05 8.97 11.34
CA THR A 23 -2.99 8.52 10.43
C THR A 23 -2.62 7.08 10.75
N PHE A 24 -2.60 6.23 9.72
CA PHE A 24 -2.06 4.88 9.80
C PHE A 24 -0.64 4.87 9.24
N LEU A 25 0.29 4.27 9.99
CA LEU A 25 1.63 3.98 9.51
C LEU A 25 1.61 2.63 8.78
N ILE A 26 2.13 2.64 7.56
CA ILE A 26 2.30 1.41 6.78
C ILE A 26 3.68 0.87 7.11
N GLY A 27 3.71 -0.34 7.66
CA GLY A 27 4.93 -1.00 8.12
C GLY A 27 4.68 -2.48 8.36
N GLU A 28 5.23 -3.02 9.46
CA GLU A 28 5.12 -4.45 9.80
C GLU A 28 3.65 -4.93 9.80
N GLY A 29 3.42 -6.12 9.24
CA GLY A 29 2.08 -6.70 9.08
C GLY A 29 1.34 -6.27 7.81
N SER A 30 1.88 -5.31 7.04
CA SER A 30 1.33 -4.92 5.74
C SER A 30 1.83 -5.84 4.62
N GLU A 31 0.98 -6.12 3.62
CA GLU A 31 1.34 -6.87 2.41
C GLU A 31 0.73 -6.20 1.17
N ALA A 32 1.50 -6.15 0.08
CA ALA A 32 1.02 -5.79 -1.24
C ALA A 32 1.07 -7.01 -2.15
N THR A 33 0.02 -7.18 -2.95
CA THR A 33 -0.09 -8.26 -3.94
C THR A 33 -0.28 -7.66 -5.33
N PHE A 34 0.49 -8.16 -6.29
CA PHE A 34 0.36 -7.86 -7.71
C PHE A 34 -0.05 -9.13 -8.43
N THR A 35 -1.22 -9.09 -9.07
CA THR A 35 -1.75 -10.22 -9.86
C THR A 35 -1.76 -9.83 -11.32
N VAL A 36 -1.12 -10.65 -12.16
CA VAL A 36 -1.11 -10.51 -13.61
C VAL A 36 -1.75 -11.74 -14.22
N GLU A 37 -2.76 -11.55 -15.05
CA GLU A 37 -3.33 -12.62 -15.87
C GLU A 37 -2.37 -12.90 -17.03
N GLU A 38 -1.73 -14.08 -17.04
CA GLU A 38 -0.81 -14.49 -18.10
C GLU A 38 -1.49 -15.49 -19.05
N GLN A 39 -1.40 -15.23 -20.36
CA GLN A 39 -1.70 -16.24 -21.37
C GLN A 39 -0.39 -16.84 -21.90
N ILE A 40 0.00 -17.99 -21.35
CA ILE A 40 1.13 -18.76 -21.88
C ILE A 40 0.63 -19.64 -23.02
N SER A 41 1.18 -19.47 -24.22
CA SER A 41 0.83 -20.34 -25.35
C SER A 41 1.08 -21.80 -24.95
N ARG A 42 0.06 -22.67 -25.13
CA ARG A 42 0.09 -24.14 -24.86
C ARG A 42 -0.24 -24.60 -23.43
N LEU A 43 -0.63 -23.71 -22.51
CA LEU A 43 -1.19 -24.12 -21.21
C LEU A 43 -2.70 -23.79 -21.14
N PRO A 44 -3.52 -24.62 -20.45
CA PRO A 44 -4.90 -24.25 -20.16
C PRO A 44 -4.95 -23.00 -19.27
N LEU A 45 -5.96 -22.16 -19.48
CA LEU A 45 -6.22 -20.96 -18.68
C LEU A 45 -6.94 -21.32 -17.37
N PRO A 46 -6.79 -20.50 -16.31
CA PRO A 46 -5.93 -19.30 -16.21
C PRO A 46 -4.54 -19.64 -15.66
N ASN A 47 -3.51 -18.91 -16.14
CA ASN A 47 -2.19 -18.90 -15.51
C ASN A 47 -2.02 -17.51 -14.87
N ASP A 48 -2.49 -17.34 -13.64
CA ASP A 48 -2.29 -16.08 -12.91
C ASP A 48 -0.90 -16.09 -12.28
N ALA A 49 -0.12 -15.04 -12.53
CA ALA A 49 1.11 -14.78 -11.78
C ALA A 49 0.79 -13.87 -10.60
N VAL A 50 1.04 -14.36 -9.38
CA VAL A 50 0.85 -13.61 -8.14
C VAL A 50 2.21 -13.32 -7.51
N ALA A 51 2.55 -12.05 -7.39
CA ALA A 51 3.75 -11.59 -6.69
C ALA A 51 3.34 -10.83 -5.41
N ARG A 52 4.08 -11.05 -4.33
CA ARG A 52 3.79 -10.46 -3.01
C ARG A 52 5.03 -9.78 -2.44
N THR A 53 4.82 -8.77 -1.60
CA THR A 53 5.88 -8.17 -0.79
C THR A 53 5.33 -7.54 0.49
N THR A 54 6.11 -7.61 1.57
CA THR A 54 5.88 -6.89 2.82
C THR A 54 6.77 -5.66 2.96
N ALA A 55 7.63 -5.40 1.96
CA ALA A 55 8.52 -4.25 1.93
C ALA A 55 7.76 -2.99 1.51
N LEU A 56 6.94 -2.53 2.45
CA LEU A 56 6.04 -1.39 2.32
C LEU A 56 6.40 -0.32 3.34
N SER A 57 6.21 0.93 2.96
CA SER A 57 6.32 2.06 3.87
C SER A 57 5.41 3.19 3.45
N GLY A 58 5.06 4.07 4.38
CA GLY A 58 4.27 5.25 4.08
C GLY A 58 3.24 5.55 5.14
N GLU A 59 2.36 6.47 4.79
CA GLU A 59 1.31 6.96 5.68
C GLU A 59 -0.01 7.01 4.92
N LEU A 60 -1.09 6.69 5.62
CA LEU A 60 -2.46 6.84 5.16
C LEU A 60 -3.22 7.76 6.11
N HIS A 61 -3.59 8.94 5.63
CA HIS A 61 -4.36 9.93 6.37
C HIS A 61 -5.85 9.77 6.05
N LEU A 62 -6.65 9.37 7.05
CA LEU A 62 -8.08 9.11 6.85
C LEU A 62 -8.93 10.38 6.70
N ASP A 63 -8.37 11.54 7.02
CA ASP A 63 -9.01 12.86 6.89
C ASP A 63 -8.96 13.42 5.46
N GLY A 64 -8.52 12.63 4.48
CA GLY A 64 -8.48 13.00 3.07
C GLY A 64 -7.25 13.80 2.65
N ARG A 65 -6.28 14.01 3.55
CA ARG A 65 -4.97 14.55 3.15
C ARG A 65 -4.26 13.58 2.19
N PRO A 66 -3.48 14.10 1.22
CA PRO A 66 -2.73 13.26 0.29
C PRO A 66 -1.86 12.26 1.04
N SER A 67 -2.01 10.99 0.70
CA SER A 67 -1.29 9.89 1.33
C SER A 67 -0.40 9.19 0.31
N VAL A 68 0.72 8.66 0.78
CA VAL A 68 1.72 8.03 -0.09
C VAL A 68 2.15 6.71 0.49
N ILE A 69 2.02 5.66 -0.32
CA ILE A 69 2.49 4.32 -0.03
C ILE A 69 3.63 4.01 -0.99
N ARG A 70 4.73 3.50 -0.46
CA ARG A 70 5.92 3.10 -1.19
C ARG A 70 6.10 1.60 -1.09
N ILE A 71 6.38 0.99 -2.23
CA ILE A 71 6.49 -0.46 -2.39
C ILE A 71 7.84 -0.77 -3.00
N ASP A 72 8.65 -1.59 -2.33
CA ASP A 72 9.90 -2.08 -2.89
C ASP A 72 9.64 -3.26 -3.84
N LEU A 73 9.71 -2.98 -5.13
CA LEU A 73 9.53 -3.93 -6.22
C LEU A 73 10.63 -4.99 -6.28
N HIS A 74 11.82 -4.72 -5.74
CA HIS A 74 12.93 -5.68 -5.73
C HIS A 74 12.76 -6.77 -4.67
N GLN A 75 11.86 -6.53 -3.71
CA GLN A 75 11.42 -7.48 -2.70
C GLN A 75 10.14 -8.22 -3.11
N LEU A 76 9.69 -8.09 -4.35
CA LEU A 76 8.62 -8.94 -4.88
C LEU A 76 9.09 -10.39 -4.96
N SER A 77 8.22 -11.27 -4.48
CA SER A 77 8.41 -12.72 -4.50
C SER A 77 7.18 -13.40 -5.08
N SER A 78 7.39 -14.41 -5.91
CA SER A 78 6.35 -15.26 -6.48
C SER A 78 6.71 -16.74 -6.29
N ASP A 79 5.94 -17.62 -6.92
CA ASP A 79 6.23 -19.05 -7.00
C ASP A 79 7.38 -19.39 -7.97
N GLN A 80 7.87 -18.42 -8.75
CA GLN A 80 8.81 -18.62 -9.85
C GLN A 80 10.05 -17.72 -9.69
N ARG A 81 11.17 -18.29 -9.24
CA ARG A 81 12.42 -17.56 -8.93
C ARG A 81 13.03 -16.78 -10.10
N LEU A 82 12.93 -17.27 -11.32
CA LEU A 82 13.38 -16.57 -12.52
C LEU A 82 12.52 -15.33 -12.78
N ARG A 83 11.22 -15.37 -12.48
CA ARG A 83 10.35 -14.19 -12.56
C ARG A 83 10.80 -13.15 -11.55
N ASP A 84 10.99 -13.54 -10.30
CA ASP A 84 11.42 -12.62 -9.24
C ASP A 84 12.77 -11.97 -9.58
N ARG A 85 13.70 -12.76 -10.12
CA ARG A 85 14.98 -12.25 -10.61
C ARG A 85 14.81 -11.30 -11.79
N TYR A 86 13.94 -11.63 -12.75
CA TYR A 86 13.69 -10.76 -13.91
C TYR A 86 13.10 -9.42 -13.48
N VAL A 87 12.13 -9.42 -12.56
CA VAL A 87 11.52 -8.20 -12.01
C VAL A 87 12.58 -7.31 -11.39
N ARG A 88 13.42 -7.87 -10.51
CA ARG A 88 14.50 -7.17 -9.80
C ARG A 88 15.60 -6.67 -10.74
N ASP A 89 16.16 -7.56 -11.54
CA ASP A 89 17.42 -7.30 -12.25
C ASP A 89 17.19 -6.65 -13.63
N ARG A 90 16.01 -6.82 -14.23
CA ARG A 90 15.77 -6.47 -15.64
C ARG A 90 14.59 -5.55 -15.90
N MET A 91 13.48 -5.75 -15.19
CA MET A 91 12.24 -4.98 -15.42
C MET A 91 12.34 -3.60 -14.78
N PHE A 92 12.79 -3.52 -13.52
CA PHE A 92 12.90 -2.27 -12.77
C PHE A 92 14.32 -2.01 -12.24
N PRO A 93 15.36 -2.01 -13.10
CA PRO A 93 16.74 -1.94 -12.62
C PRO A 93 17.08 -0.64 -11.90
N ASN A 94 16.45 0.48 -12.29
CA ASN A 94 16.72 1.81 -11.75
C ASN A 94 15.55 2.39 -10.94
N ASP A 95 14.40 1.71 -10.95
CA ASP A 95 13.15 2.19 -10.35
C ASP A 95 12.60 1.16 -9.36
N PRO A 96 13.34 0.82 -8.28
CA PRO A 96 12.95 -0.24 -7.36
C PRO A 96 11.74 0.13 -6.51
N ILE A 97 11.37 1.41 -6.41
CA ILE A 97 10.27 1.87 -5.57
C ILE A 97 9.08 2.29 -6.43
N ALA A 98 7.98 1.55 -6.35
CA ALA A 98 6.69 2.02 -6.82
C ALA A 98 6.04 2.94 -5.78
N THR A 99 5.42 4.01 -6.26
CA THR A 99 4.69 4.96 -5.41
C THR A 99 3.21 4.90 -5.75
N PHE A 100 2.38 4.61 -4.75
CA PHE A 100 0.93 4.66 -4.82
C PHE A 100 0.45 5.89 -4.05
N ALA A 101 -0.06 6.89 -4.79
CA ALA A 101 -0.58 8.12 -4.22
C ALA A 101 -2.10 8.01 -4.07
N VAL A 102 -2.60 8.20 -2.84
CA VAL A 102 -4.03 8.34 -2.56
C VAL A 102 -4.33 9.82 -2.45
N THR A 103 -4.90 10.37 -3.51
CA THR A 103 -5.24 11.80 -3.59
C THR A 103 -6.61 12.12 -3.02
N GLU A 104 -7.52 11.14 -3.05
CA GLU A 104 -8.87 11.26 -2.50
C GLU A 104 -9.24 9.92 -1.85
N LEU A 105 -9.72 9.99 -0.61
CA LEU A 105 -10.36 8.86 0.05
C LEU A 105 -11.85 8.90 -0.21
N GLY A 106 -12.39 7.80 -0.73
CA GLY A 106 -13.83 7.62 -0.88
C GLY A 106 -14.55 7.56 0.46
N LYS A 107 -15.86 7.32 0.43
CA LYS A 107 -16.64 7.14 1.66
C LYS A 107 -16.13 5.93 2.44
N LEU A 108 -15.66 6.16 3.67
CA LEU A 108 -15.28 5.09 4.58
C LEU A 108 -16.53 4.34 5.09
N PRO A 109 -16.44 3.03 5.33
CA PRO A 109 -17.52 2.26 5.95
C PRO A 109 -17.92 2.80 7.33
N ASP A 110 -19.20 2.68 7.67
CA ASP A 110 -19.71 2.99 9.01
C ASP A 110 -19.14 1.95 9.99
N GLY A 111 -18.13 2.33 10.80
CA GLY A 111 -17.46 1.42 11.75
C GLY A 111 -15.93 1.47 11.76
N PHE A 112 -15.29 2.35 10.98
CA PHE A 112 -13.82 2.45 10.93
C PHE A 112 -13.14 3.03 12.19
N THR A 113 -13.89 3.22 13.29
CA THR A 113 -13.40 3.90 14.51
C THR A 113 -13.89 3.23 15.80
N ASP A 114 -13.98 1.90 15.85
CA ASP A 114 -14.12 1.16 17.11
C ASP A 114 -12.74 0.80 17.69
#